data_AF-A0A383DNL8-F1
#
_entry.id   AF-A0A383DNL8-F1
#
_cell.length_a   1.000
_cell.length_b   1.000
_cell.length_c   1.000
_cell.angle_alpha   90.00
_cell.angle_beta   90.00
_cell.angle_gamma   90.00
#
_symmetry.space_group_name_H-M   'P 1'
#
loop_
_entity.id
_entity.type
_entity.pdbx_description
1 polymer ?
#
loop_
_entity_poly.entity_id
_entity_poly.type
_entity_poly.pdbx_seq_one_letter_code
_entity_poly.pdbx_strand_id
1 'polypeptide(L)' 'MTIELRKLHDEFAVEVLGVEIGPGLDDVEFSQIEQAAERHSLVLLRGQD' A
#
# COMPACT_ATOMS: atom_id res chain seq x y z
N MET A 1 2.67 11.29 -5.74
CA MET A 1 2.23 10.43 -6.89
C MET A 1 1.02 9.61 -6.44
N THR A 2 0.47 8.70 -7.24
CA THR A 2 -0.58 7.77 -6.80
C THR A 2 0.02 6.36 -6.72
N ILE A 3 -0.08 5.72 -5.55
CA ILE A 3 0.40 4.35 -5.35
C ILE A 3 -0.40 3.38 -6.22
N GLU A 4 0.28 2.38 -6.77
CA GLU A 4 -0.37 1.33 -7.57
C GLU A 4 -0.82 0.18 -6.66
N LEU A 5 -2.06 -0.26 -6.82
CA LEU A 5 -2.64 -1.37 -6.05
C LEU A 5 -2.92 -2.56 -6.96
N ARG A 6 -2.39 -3.72 -6.58
CA ARG A 6 -2.72 -5.01 -7.19
C ARG A 6 -3.64 -5.80 -6.28
N LYS A 7 -4.81 -6.22 -6.78
CA LYS A 7 -5.70 -7.11 -6.01
C LYS A 7 -5.03 -8.47 -5.80
N LEU A 8 -5.02 -8.91 -4.55
CA LEU A 8 -4.67 -10.29 -4.16
C LEU A 8 -5.93 -11.12 -3.89
N HIS A 9 -6.99 -10.46 -3.44
CA HIS A 9 -8.33 -11.00 -3.31
C HIS A 9 -9.36 -9.91 -3.64
N ASP A 10 -10.53 -10.30 -4.13
CA ASP A 10 -11.52 -9.35 -4.63
C ASP A 10 -12.11 -8.44 -3.55
N GLU A 11 -12.20 -8.95 -2.32
CA GLU A 11 -12.90 -8.27 -1.22
C GLU A 11 -12.01 -7.76 -0.08
N PHE A 12 -10.85 -8.40 0.16
CA PHE A 12 -10.15 -8.17 1.44
C PHE A 12 -8.65 -7.95 1.34
N ALA A 13 -8.00 -8.19 0.19
CA ALA A 13 -6.54 -8.16 0.11
C ALA A 13 -6.03 -7.43 -1.14
N VAL A 14 -5.10 -6.50 -0.90
CA VAL A 14 -4.36 -5.78 -1.95
C VAL A 14 -2.87 -5.77 -1.65
N GLU A 15 -2.08 -5.62 -2.70
CA GLU A 15 -0.64 -5.35 -2.64
C GLU A 15 -0.38 -3.92 -3.12
N VAL A 16 0.45 -3.20 -2.36
CA VAL A 16 0.98 -1.89 -2.77
C VAL A 16 2.25 -2.13 -3.56
N LEU A 17 2.31 -1.57 -4.77
CA LEU A 17 3.45 -1.67 -5.68
C LEU A 17 4.21 -0.34 -5.75
N GLY A 18 5.53 -0.44 -5.90
CA GLY A 18 6.39 0.71 -6.17
C GLY A 18 6.61 1.66 -4.99
N VAL A 19 6.35 1.19 -3.76
CA VAL A 19 6.55 1.98 -2.53
C VAL A 19 7.46 1.24 -1.56
N GLU A 20 8.38 2.00 -0.97
CA GLU A 20 9.31 1.56 0.07
C GLU A 20 8.98 2.29 1.37
N ILE A 21 8.80 1.53 2.46
CA ILE A 21 8.53 2.06 3.78
C ILE A 21 9.86 2.47 4.41
N GLY A 22 10.07 3.78 4.52
CA GLY A 22 11.30 4.29 5.11
C GLY A 22 11.32 5.83 5.20
N PRO A 23 12.48 6.41 5.54
CA PRO A 23 12.62 7.85 5.73
C PRO A 23 12.29 8.72 4.50
N GLY A 24 12.23 8.12 3.31
CA GLY A 24 11.88 8.79 2.05
C GLY A 24 10.40 8.77 1.69
N LEU A 25 9.57 8.08 2.48
CA LEU A 25 8.13 7.99 2.23
C LEU A 25 7.48 9.34 2.51
N ASP A 26 6.76 9.89 1.52
CA ASP A 26 6.07 11.16 1.69
C ASP A 26 4.69 11.00 2.38
N ASP A 27 4.17 12.08 2.96
CA ASP A 27 2.87 12.07 3.68
C ASP A 27 1.70 11.67 2.78
N VAL A 28 1.80 11.93 1.47
CA VAL A 28 0.75 11.61 0.49
C VAL A 28 0.72 10.11 0.21
N GLU A 29 1.88 9.50 0.01
CA GLU A 29 2.05 8.06 -0.17
C GLU A 29 1.63 7.31 1.09
N PHE A 30 2.04 7.79 2.27
CA PHE A 30 1.61 7.23 3.54
C PHE A 30 0.08 7.27 3.70
N SER A 31 -0.55 8.42 3.45
CA SER A 31 -2.02 8.55 3.53
C SER A 31 -2.74 7.62 2.55
N GLN A 32 -2.17 7.36 1.37
CA GLN A 32 -2.76 6.43 0.41
C GLN A 32 -2.64 4.96 0.88
N ILE A 33 -1.54 4.59 1.55
CA ILE A 33 -1.39 3.27 2.18
C ILE A 33 -2.40 3.11 3.32
N GLU A 34 -2.57 4.13 4.17
CA GLU A 34 -3.57 4.12 5.24
C GLU A 34 -4.98 3.91 4.68
N GLN A 35 -5.37 4.65 3.64
CA GLN A 35 -6.66 4.46 2.98
C GLN A 35 -6.82 3.05 2.38
N ALA A 36 -5.74 2.43 1.89
CA ALA A 36 -5.78 1.06 1.40
C ALA A 36 -6.06 0.08 2.55
N ALA A 37 -5.46 0.30 3.72
CA ALA A 37 -5.65 -0.50 4.93
C ALA A 37 -7.02 -0.27 5.59
N GLU A 38 -7.62 0.90 5.45
CA GLU A 38 -9.00 1.15 5.89
C GLU A 38 -10.02 0.42 5.02
N ARG A 39 -9.75 0.32 3.71
CA ARG A 39 -10.67 -0.30 2.74
C ARG A 39 -10.54 -1.82 2.67
N HIS A 40 -9.37 -2.37 2.96
CA HIS A 40 -9.08 -3.80 2.83
C HIS A 40 -8.55 -4.34 4.14
N SER A 41 -8.97 -5.55 4.48
CA SER A 41 -8.51 -6.21 5.72
C SER A 41 -7.02 -6.57 5.68
N LEU A 42 -6.40 -6.65 4.50
CA LEU A 42 -4.99 -6.96 4.32
C LEU A 42 -4.34 -6.11 3.23
N VAL A 43 -3.24 -5.47 3.60
CA VAL A 43 -2.35 -4.76 2.68
C VAL A 43 -0.97 -5.42 2.74
N LEU A 44 -0.48 -5.88 1.58
CA LEU A 44 0.85 -6.47 1.44
C LEU A 44 1.81 -5.46 0.81
N LEU A 45 2.98 -5.30 1.43
CA LEU A 45 4.13 -4.63 0.83
C LEU A 45 5.27 -5.64 0.77
N ARG A 46 5.85 -5.86 -0.42
CA ARG A 46 6.96 -6.82 -0.63
C ARG A 46 8.27 -6.08 -0.85
N GLY A 47 9.39 -6.78 -0.60
CA GLY A 47 10.72 -6.26 -0.87
C GLY A 47 11.08 -5.02 -0.03
N GLN A 48 10.69 -5.04 1.24
CA GLN A 48 11.04 -4.01 2.21
C GLN A 48 12.29 -4.50 2.94
N ASP A 49 13.42 -3.83 2.74
CA ASP A 49 14.74 -4.17 3.32
C ASP A 49 15.16 -3.14 4.38
#